data_AF-A0AAX0YRD0-F1
#
_entry.id   AF-A0AAX0YRD0-F1
#
_cell.length_a   1.000
_cell.length_b   1.000
_cell.length_c   1.000
_cell.angle_alpha   90.00
_cell.angle_beta   90.00
_cell.angle_gamma   90.00
#
_symmetry.space_group_name_H-M   'P 1'
#
loop_
_entity.id
_entity.type
_entity.pdbx_description
1 polymer ?
#
loop_
_entity_poly.entity_id
_entity_poly.type
_entity_poly.pdbx_seq_one_letter_code
_entity_poly.pdbx_strand_id
1 'polypeptide(L)' 'MATKTNFVKTSTGDVIAKSLIGACSHYPDHGVMILNIKGEKLLWISESDNEKARTIRDEINAQLMA' A
#
# COMPACT_ATOMS: atom_id res chain seq x y z
N MET A 1 -13.47 -20.96 -7.37
CA MET A 1 -13.08 -19.63 -7.88
C MET A 1 -12.47 -18.86 -6.72
N ALA A 2 -11.17 -18.60 -6.71
CA ALA A 2 -10.57 -17.74 -5.70
C ALA A 2 -11.09 -16.33 -5.93
N THR A 3 -11.92 -15.83 -5.03
CA THR A 3 -12.42 -14.45 -5.05
C THR A 3 -11.21 -13.55 -4.93
N LYS A 4 -10.72 -13.01 -6.05
CA LYS A 4 -9.68 -11.97 -6.04
C LYS A 4 -10.22 -10.84 -5.17
N THR A 5 -9.70 -10.71 -3.97
CA THR A 5 -10.13 -9.67 -3.05
C THR A 5 -9.75 -8.34 -3.69
N ASN A 6 -10.75 -7.55 -4.10
CA ASN A 6 -10.58 -6.26 -4.76
C ASN A 6 -9.97 -5.18 -3.85
N PHE A 7 -9.60 -5.55 -2.63
CA PHE A 7 -9.13 -4.64 -1.60
C PHE A 7 -7.79 -5.10 -1.04
N VAL A 8 -6.93 -4.14 -0.73
CA VAL A 8 -5.74 -4.29 0.10
C VAL A 8 -6.14 -3.90 1.52
N LYS A 9 -5.89 -4.79 2.48
CA LYS A 9 -5.98 -4.46 3.90
C LYS A 9 -4.58 -4.18 4.41
N THR A 10 -4.39 -3.02 4.98
CA THR A 10 -3.14 -2.60 5.61
C THR A 10 -3.07 -3.10 7.06
N SER A 11 -1.87 -3.13 7.62
CA SER A 11 -1.63 -3.48 9.03
C SER A 11 -2.29 -2.50 10.01
N THR A 12 -2.54 -1.26 9.58
CA THR A 12 -3.26 -0.24 10.36
C THR A 12 -4.78 -0.48 10.39
N GLY A 13 -5.27 -1.45 9.62
CA GLY A 13 -6.70 -1.78 9.54
C GLY A 13 -7.44 -1.08 8.40
N ASP A 14 -6.78 -0.18 7.67
CA ASP A 14 -7.36 0.51 6.52
C ASP A 14 -7.56 -0.46 5.35
N VAL A 15 -8.69 -0.29 4.64
CA VAL A 15 -9.06 -1.11 3.49
C VAL A 15 -9.13 -0.23 2.25
N ILE A 16 -8.33 -0.54 1.24
CA ILE A 16 -8.19 0.27 0.03
C ILE A 16 -8.53 -0.57 -1.18
N ALA A 17 -9.41 -0.08 -2.05
CA ALA A 17 -9.70 -0.78 -3.31
C ALA A 17 -8.46 -0.79 -4.21
N LYS A 18 -8.04 -1.98 -4.66
CA LYS A 18 -6.88 -2.19 -5.54
C LYS A 18 -6.96 -1.35 -6.81
N SER A 19 -8.16 -1.19 -7.36
CA SER A 19 -8.43 -0.38 -8.54
C SER A 19 -8.13 1.11 -8.38
N LEU A 20 -8.08 1.60 -7.14
CA LEU A 20 -7.73 2.99 -6.85
C LEU A 20 -6.23 3.21 -6.75
N ILE A 21 -5.44 2.17 -6.45
CA ILE A 21 -4.01 2.29 -6.20
C ILE A 21 -3.27 2.39 -7.54
N GLY A 22 -2.60 3.53 -7.74
CA GLY A 22 -1.73 3.78 -8.89
C GLY A 22 -0.26 3.52 -8.60
N ALA A 23 0.21 3.86 -7.40
CA ALA A 23 1.59 3.65 -6.98
C ALA A 23 1.74 3.53 -5.46
N CYS A 24 2.85 2.92 -5.04
CA CYS A 24 3.25 2.78 -3.65
C CYS A 24 4.69 3.29 -3.49
N SER A 25 4.85 4.41 -2.78
CA SER A 25 6.13 5.09 -2.58
C SER A 25 6.64 4.87 -1.17
N HIS A 26 7.89 4.45 -1.06
CA HIS A 26 8.54 4.17 0.22
C HIS A 26 9.46 5.34 0.62
N TYR A 27 9.34 5.76 1.86
CA TYR A 27 10.12 6.81 2.50
C TYR A 27 10.92 6.18 3.65
N PRO A 28 12.24 5.99 3.50
CA PRO A 28 13.05 5.16 4.39
C PRO A 28 12.91 5.44 5.89
N ASP A 29 12.68 6.71 6.28
CA ASP A 29 12.62 7.11 7.69
C ASP A 29 11.23 7.65 8.10
N HIS A 30 10.22 7.47 7.25
CA HIS A 30 8.90 8.08 7.45
C HIS A 30 7.74 7.11 7.21
N GLY A 31 7.88 6.16 6.28
CA GLY A 31 6.88 5.13 6.03
C GLY A 31 6.53 4.96 4.56
N VAL A 32 5.24 4.79 4.25
CA VAL A 32 4.76 4.45 2.91
C VAL A 32 3.60 5.36 2.51
N MET A 33 3.69 5.94 1.31
CA MET A 33 2.59 6.66 0.69
C MET A 33 1.96 5.84 -0.42
N ILE A 34 0.64 5.72 -0.36
CA ILE A 34 -0.17 5.11 -1.40
C ILE A 34 -0.77 6.25 -2.22
N LEU A 35 -0.57 6.19 -3.53
CA LEU A 35 -1.06 7.16 -4.50
C LEU A 35 -2.15 6.53 -5.35
N ASN A 36 -3.12 7.34 -5.78
CA ASN A 36 -4.12 6.88 -6.74
C ASN A 36 -3.56 6.84 -8.18
N ILE A 37 -4.38 6.39 -9.12
CA ILE A 37 -4.05 6.37 -10.56
C ILE A 37 -3.73 7.75 -11.17
N LYS A 38 -4.07 8.84 -10.48
CA LYS A 38 -3.74 10.22 -10.86
C LYS A 38 -2.48 10.75 -10.18
N GLY A 39 -1.82 9.95 -9.33
CA GLY A 39 -0.68 10.37 -8.52
C GLY A 39 -1.07 11.19 -7.28
N GLU A 40 -2.36 11.28 -6.93
CA GLU A 40 -2.83 11.99 -5.74
C GLU A 40 -2.73 11.08 -4.51
N LYS A 41 -2.49 11.67 -3.34
CA LYS A 41 -2.38 10.94 -2.07
C LYS A 41 -3.70 10.25 -1.70
N LEU A 42 -3.66 8.92 -1.54
CA LEU A 42 -4.76 8.13 -0.97
C LEU A 42 -4.57 7.92 0.53
N LEU A 43 -3.42 7.37 0.91
CA LEU A 43 -3.15 6.98 2.29
C LEU A 43 -1.68 7.22 2.62
N TRP A 44 -1.44 7.63 3.86
CA TRP A 44 -0.12 7.69 4.46
C TRP A 44 -0.06 6.67 5.60
N ILE A 45 0.89 5.75 5.51
CA ILE A 45 1.19 4.79 6.57
C ILE A 45 2.50 5.25 7.21
N SER A 46 2.40 5.80 8.42
CA SER A 46 3.57 6.25 9.18
C SER A 46 4.27 5.03 9.78
N GLU A 47 5.50 4.76 9.35
CA GLU A 47 6.35 3.70 9.89
C GLU A 47 7.80 4.19 9.85
N SER A 48 8.37 4.43 11.03
CA SER A 48 9.72 4.97 11.18
C SER A 48 10.80 3.91 11.01
N ASP A 49 10.44 2.64 11.09
CA ASP A 49 11.35 1.52 10.82
C ASP A 49 11.40 1.24 9.31
N ASN A 50 12.54 1.54 8.70
CA ASN A 50 12.79 1.37 7.27
C ASN A 50 12.51 -0.06 6.77
N GLU A 51 12.88 -1.09 7.54
CA GLU A 51 12.66 -2.48 7.12
C GLU A 51 11.18 -2.84 7.13
N LYS A 52 10.44 -2.36 8.14
CA LYS A 52 8.98 -2.54 8.19
C LYS A 52 8.29 -1.75 7.09
N ALA A 53 8.68 -0.50 6.86
CA ALA A 53 8.12 0.33 5.79
C ALA A 53 8.34 -0.32 4.41
N ARG A 54 9.53 -0.89 4.18
CA ARG A 54 9.82 -1.67 2.97
C ARG A 54 8.95 -2.92 2.87
N THR A 55 8.78 -3.65 3.97
CA THR A 55 7.93 -4.86 4.01
C THR A 55 6.48 -4.51 3.67
N ILE A 56 5.92 -3.44 4.24
CA ILE A 56 4.56 -2.95 3.95
C ILE A 56 4.42 -2.63 2.46
N ARG A 57 5.39 -1.93 1.86
CA ARG A 57 5.39 -1.65 0.41
C ARG A 57 5.35 -2.94 -0.40
N ASP A 58 6.19 -3.91 -0.05
CA ASP A 58 6.32 -5.17 -0.80
C ASP A 58 5.07 -6.03 -0.68
N GLU A 59 4.42 -6.05 0.49
CA GLU A 59 3.11 -6.69 0.69
C GLU A 59 2.02 -6.06 -0.19
N ILE A 60 1.94 -4.73 -0.22
CA ILE A 60 0.97 -4.01 -1.07
C ILE A 60 1.22 -4.34 -2.55
N ASN A 61 2.48 -4.27 -2.99
CA ASN A 61 2.84 -4.57 -4.39
C ASN A 61 2.53 -6.03 -4.76
N ALA A 62 2.82 -6.99 -3.87
CA ALA A 62 2.48 -8.40 -4.09
C ALA A 62 0.97 -8.59 -4.24
N GLN A 63 0.16 -7.90 -3.43
CA GLN A 63 -1.30 -7.95 -3.55
C GLN A 63 -1.83 -7.30 -4.84
N LEU A 64 -1.13 -6.32 -5.41
CA LEU A 64 -1.50 -5.69 -6.68
C LEU A 64 -1.17 -6.56 -7.90
N MET A 65 -0.11 -7.36 -7.82
CA MET A 65 0.32 -8.25 -8.91
C MET A 65 -0.43 -9.59 -8.95
N ALA A 66 -1.16 -9.96 -7.89
CA ALA A 66 -1.92 -11.21 -7.77
C ALA A 66 -3.28 -11.18 -8.48
#